data_AF-A0A2V7TW02-F1
#
_entry.id   AF-A0A2V7TW02-F1
#
_cell.length_a   1.000
_cell.length_b   1.000
_cell.length_c   1.000
_cell.angle_alpha   90.00
_cell.angle_beta   90.00
_cell.angle_gamma   90.00
#
_symmetry.space_group_name_H-M   'P 1'
#
loop_
_entity.id
_entity.type
_entity.pdbx_description
1 polymer ?
#
loop_
_entity_poly.entity_id
_entity_poly.type
_entity_poly.pdbx_seq_one_letter_code
_entity_poly.pdbx_strand_id
1 'polypeptide(L)'
;MLKGSIGPALAIGLVLSAAMARADEVGERARKGPADRDPSTVASTWFDKLYDVIKSEAISPPPASRIYGICAVALYEAVTPGAAHHRSLAGQLNGLDRMPKPKAKAKHHWPAVANAALARTIRGIFPSLKPENLAGIDALEHDFAAR
;
A
#
# COMPACT_ATOMS: atom_id res chain seq x y z
N MET A 1 -50.54 24.11 -15.83
CA MET A 1 -49.37 23.57 -16.57
C MET A 1 -48.34 24.70 -16.63
N LEU A 2 -47.16 24.71 -16.01
CA LEU A 2 -46.25 23.72 -15.43
C LEU A 2 -45.80 24.19 -14.03
N LYS A 3 -45.64 23.28 -13.06
CA LYS A 3 -44.86 23.48 -11.83
C LYS A 3 -43.42 23.05 -12.13
N GLY A 4 -42.45 23.95 -11.98
CA GLY A 4 -41.01 23.64 -12.01
C GLY A 4 -40.43 23.78 -10.61
N SER A 5 -40.01 22.66 -10.01
CA SER A 5 -39.38 22.59 -8.68
C SER A 5 -37.92 23.05 -8.77
N ILE A 6 -37.55 24.09 -8.03
CA ILE A 6 -36.16 24.53 -7.86
C ILE A 6 -35.64 23.87 -6.57
N GLY A 7 -34.71 22.92 -6.70
CA GLY A 7 -34.05 22.28 -5.56
C GLY A 7 -32.88 23.14 -5.02
N PRO A 8 -32.55 23.07 -3.72
CA PRO A 8 -31.46 23.82 -3.14
C PRO A 8 -30.14 23.03 -3.35
N ALA A 9 -29.34 23.44 -4.32
CA ALA A 9 -28.00 22.92 -4.53
C ALA A 9 -26.99 24.07 -4.36
N LEU A 10 -26.80 24.54 -3.13
CA LEU A 10 -25.69 25.45 -2.82
C LEU A 10 -25.42 25.48 -1.31
N ALA A 11 -24.47 24.67 -0.84
CA ALA A 11 -23.64 24.96 0.35
C ALA A 11 -22.80 23.74 0.80
N ILE A 12 -21.98 23.13 -0.07
CA ILE A 12 -20.86 22.28 0.37
C ILE A 12 -19.68 22.54 -0.58
N GLY A 13 -19.22 23.79 -0.61
CA GLY A 13 -18.17 24.23 -1.55
C GLY A 13 -16.83 24.59 -0.91
N LEU A 14 -16.69 24.58 0.42
CA LEU A 14 -15.55 25.24 1.08
C LEU A 14 -14.77 24.37 2.10
N VAL A 15 -14.86 23.04 2.01
CA VAL A 15 -14.01 22.15 2.83
C VAL A 15 -13.10 21.24 1.97
N LEU A 16 -13.36 21.11 0.66
CA LEU A 16 -12.53 20.26 -0.21
C LEU A 16 -11.22 20.92 -0.69
N SER A 17 -11.10 22.25 -0.69
CA SER A 17 -9.89 22.89 -1.22
C SER A 17 -8.67 22.78 -0.29
N ALA A 18 -8.88 22.74 1.04
CA ALA A 18 -7.77 22.59 1.99
C ALA A 18 -7.21 21.15 2.05
N ALA A 19 -8.05 20.14 1.79
CA ALA A 19 -7.64 18.74 1.71
C ALA A 19 -6.86 18.45 0.41
N MET A 20 -7.24 19.09 -0.70
CA MET A 20 -6.52 18.95 -1.97
C MET A 20 -5.15 19.64 -1.97
N ALA A 21 -5.02 20.81 -1.32
CA ALA A 21 -3.72 21.48 -1.18
C ALA A 21 -2.72 20.65 -0.36
N ARG A 22 -3.19 19.95 0.69
CA ARG A 22 -2.33 19.05 1.49
C ARG A 22 -1.96 17.76 0.76
N ALA A 23 -2.82 17.26 -0.13
CA ALA A 23 -2.52 16.10 -0.97
C ALA A 23 -1.46 16.42 -2.04
N ASP A 24 -1.49 17.62 -2.62
CA ASP A 24 -0.48 18.08 -3.58
C ASP A 24 0.87 18.35 -2.90
N GLU A 25 0.90 18.94 -1.70
CA GLU A 25 2.14 19.18 -0.95
C GLU A 25 2.85 17.87 -0.53
N VAL A 26 2.09 16.84 -0.11
CA VAL A 26 2.64 15.52 0.21
C VAL A 26 3.15 14.80 -1.05
N GLY A 27 2.50 15.04 -2.20
CA GLY A 27 2.94 14.53 -3.50
C GLY A 27 4.24 15.13 -4.03
N GLU A 28 4.66 16.30 -3.53
CA GLU A 28 5.81 17.04 -4.04
C GLU A 28 7.15 16.62 -3.42
N ARG A 29 7.16 16.07 -2.19
CA ARG A 29 8.37 15.55 -1.51
C ARG A 29 8.81 14.17 -1.96
N ALA A 30 7.95 13.44 -2.67
CA ALA A 30 8.27 12.14 -3.26
C ALA A 30 9.43 12.28 -4.27
N ARG A 31 10.56 11.62 -4.01
CA ARG A 31 11.72 11.62 -4.92
C ARG A 31 11.28 10.97 -6.25
N LYS A 32 11.07 11.80 -7.26
CA LYS A 32 10.45 11.42 -8.55
C LYS A 32 11.40 10.50 -9.35
N GLY A 33 11.05 9.22 -9.53
CA GLY A 33 11.88 8.27 -10.29
C GLY A 33 11.30 6.85 -10.43
N PRO A 34 11.97 5.96 -11.17
CA PRO A 34 11.67 4.52 -11.16
C PRO A 34 11.80 3.95 -9.74
N ALA A 35 11.00 2.93 -9.42
CA ALA A 35 11.04 2.23 -8.14
C ALA A 35 12.44 1.68 -7.83
N ASP A 36 13.21 1.31 -8.86
CA ASP A 36 14.58 0.79 -8.75
C ASP A 36 15.58 1.77 -8.12
N ARG A 37 15.22 3.06 -8.00
CA ARG A 37 16.07 4.09 -7.38
C ARG A 37 15.78 4.28 -5.90
N ASP A 38 14.65 3.78 -5.41
CA ASP A 38 14.27 3.94 -4.02
C ASP A 38 15.02 2.91 -3.14
N PRO A 39 15.52 3.30 -1.97
CA PRO A 39 16.15 2.37 -1.05
C PRO A 39 15.20 1.25 -0.61
N SER A 40 15.74 0.07 -0.36
CA SER A 40 14.98 -1.09 0.14
C SER A 40 14.51 -0.95 1.60
N THR A 41 14.73 0.19 2.25
CA THR A 41 14.48 0.41 3.68
C THR A 41 13.04 0.14 4.08
N VAL A 42 12.06 0.58 3.28
CA VAL A 42 10.65 0.29 3.53
C VAL A 42 10.42 -1.22 3.53
N ALA A 43 10.91 -1.92 2.51
CA ALA A 43 10.75 -3.36 2.40
C ALA A 43 11.41 -4.09 3.58
N SER A 44 12.69 -3.82 3.86
CA SER A 44 13.42 -4.50 4.93
C SER A 44 12.77 -4.28 6.30
N THR A 45 12.39 -3.05 6.63
CA THR A 45 11.74 -2.75 7.93
C THR A 45 10.38 -3.43 8.07
N TRP A 46 9.60 -3.53 6.99
CA TRP A 46 8.35 -4.28 7.00
C TRP A 46 8.56 -5.79 7.17
N PHE A 47 9.61 -6.36 6.57
CA PHE A 47 9.94 -7.78 6.76
C PHE A 47 10.46 -8.09 8.16
N ASP A 48 11.20 -7.16 8.79
CA ASP A 48 11.55 -7.25 10.21
C ASP A 48 10.29 -7.22 11.09
N LYS A 49 9.36 -6.29 10.81
CA LYS A 49 8.06 -6.24 11.51
C LYS A 49 7.26 -7.53 11.31
N LEU A 50 7.21 -8.06 10.10
CA LEU A 50 6.51 -9.31 9.80
C LEU A 50 7.15 -10.48 10.57
N TYR A 51 8.48 -10.50 10.70
CA TYR A 51 9.18 -11.48 11.51
C TYR A 51 8.77 -11.42 12.99
N ASP A 52 8.71 -10.22 13.56
CA ASP A 52 8.23 -10.01 14.93
C ASP A 52 6.79 -10.50 15.11
N VAL A 53 5.90 -10.20 14.16
CA VAL A 53 4.51 -10.64 14.18
C VAL A 53 4.43 -12.17 14.12
N ILE A 54 5.11 -12.81 13.17
CA ILE A 54 5.14 -14.28 13.03
C ILE A 54 5.63 -14.95 14.31
N LYS A 55 6.68 -14.41 14.92
CA LYS A 55 7.22 -14.89 16.19
C LYS A 55 6.21 -14.70 17.33
N SER A 56 5.63 -13.52 17.45
CA SER A 56 4.65 -13.17 18.50
C SER A 56 3.39 -14.03 18.39
N GLU A 57 2.88 -14.26 17.18
CA GLU A 57 1.71 -15.09 16.89
C GLU A 57 1.99 -16.60 16.95
N ALA A 58 3.23 -17.01 17.26
CA ALA A 58 3.64 -18.41 17.36
C ALA A 58 3.30 -19.25 16.11
N ILE A 59 3.44 -18.65 14.92
CA ILE A 59 3.16 -19.32 13.65
C ILE A 59 4.25 -20.37 13.37
N SER A 60 3.84 -21.60 13.09
CA SER A 60 4.77 -22.70 12.79
C SER A 60 5.50 -22.49 11.45
N PRO A 61 6.65 -23.15 11.22
CA PRO A 61 7.50 -22.85 10.07
C PRO A 61 6.82 -22.99 8.69
N PRO A 62 6.03 -24.05 8.39
CA PRO A 62 5.39 -24.16 7.07
C PRO A 62 4.40 -23.03 6.72
N PRO A 63 3.44 -22.63 7.59
CA PRO A 63 2.61 -21.46 7.32
C PRO A 63 3.40 -20.15 7.33
N ALA A 64 4.40 -19.99 8.20
CA ALA A 64 5.25 -18.80 8.21
C ALA A 64 5.95 -18.57 6.86
N SER A 65 6.55 -19.62 6.27
CA SER A 65 7.16 -19.57 4.95
C SER A 65 6.18 -19.08 3.87
N ARG A 66 4.94 -19.57 3.90
CA ARG A 66 3.88 -19.14 2.97
C ARG A 66 3.54 -17.66 3.15
N ILE A 67 3.43 -17.19 4.39
CA ILE A 67 3.12 -15.78 4.69
C ILE A 67 4.22 -14.86 4.13
N TYR A 68 5.49 -15.18 4.37
CA TYR A 68 6.60 -14.41 3.78
C TYR A 68 6.54 -14.38 2.25
N GLY A 69 6.27 -15.53 1.62
CA GLY A 69 6.13 -15.63 0.17
C GLY A 69 5.00 -14.75 -0.38
N ILE A 70 3.82 -14.79 0.24
CA ILE A 70 2.68 -13.95 -0.18
C ILE A 70 3.00 -12.46 -0.02
N CYS A 71 3.59 -12.06 1.12
CA CYS A 71 3.99 -10.67 1.35
C CYS A 71 5.06 -10.20 0.34
N ALA A 72 6.01 -11.06 -0.01
CA ALA A 72 7.04 -10.76 -1.01
C ALA A 72 6.45 -10.58 -2.41
N VAL A 73 5.54 -11.47 -2.83
CA VAL A 73 4.84 -11.36 -4.11
C VAL A 73 3.97 -10.11 -4.14
N ALA A 74 3.23 -9.81 -3.07
CA ALA A 74 2.41 -8.61 -2.99
C ALA A 74 3.22 -7.32 -3.11
N LEU A 75 4.35 -7.24 -2.41
CA LEU A 75 5.29 -6.12 -2.53
C LEU A 75 5.84 -6.02 -3.95
N TYR A 76 6.32 -7.13 -4.52
CA TYR A 76 6.90 -7.15 -5.85
C TYR A 76 5.92 -6.66 -6.91
N GLU A 77 4.70 -7.19 -6.93
CA GLU A 77 3.68 -6.77 -7.89
C GLU A 77 3.28 -5.30 -7.70
N ALA A 78 3.28 -4.79 -6.46
CA ALA A 78 2.92 -3.41 -6.18
C ALA A 78 3.94 -2.40 -6.74
N VAL A 79 5.24 -2.72 -6.70
CA VAL A 79 6.30 -1.81 -7.15
C VAL A 79 6.76 -2.05 -8.59
N THR A 80 6.50 -3.25 -9.14
CA THR A 80 6.90 -3.63 -10.51
C THR A 80 6.49 -2.64 -11.60
N PRO A 81 5.29 -2.01 -11.57
CA PRO A 81 4.93 -1.01 -12.58
C PRO A 81 5.87 0.20 -12.64
N GLY A 82 6.62 0.45 -11.58
CA GLY A 82 7.63 1.51 -11.49
C GLY A 82 9.05 1.08 -11.79
N ALA A 83 9.27 -0.21 -11.99
CA ALA A 83 10.57 -0.83 -12.06
C ALA A 83 10.90 -1.17 -13.51
N ALA A 84 11.93 -0.54 -14.08
CA ALA A 84 12.13 -0.49 -15.53
C ALA A 84 12.50 -1.84 -16.16
N HIS A 85 13.12 -2.71 -15.38
CA HIS A 85 13.65 -4.01 -15.83
C HIS A 85 12.94 -5.21 -15.20
N HIS A 86 11.80 -4.99 -14.55
CA HIS A 86 11.05 -6.02 -13.87
C HIS A 86 9.77 -6.37 -14.62
N ARG A 87 9.33 -7.62 -14.49
CA ARG A 87 8.13 -8.14 -15.16
C ARG A 87 7.22 -8.77 -14.12
N SER A 88 5.93 -8.46 -14.19
CA SER A 88 4.92 -9.06 -13.32
C SER A 88 5.00 -10.58 -13.36
N LEU A 89 4.86 -11.19 -12.19
CA LEU A 89 4.74 -12.63 -11.96
C LEU A 89 3.36 -13.17 -12.34
N ALA A 90 2.42 -12.29 -12.73
CA ALA A 90 1.14 -12.72 -13.28
C ALA A 90 1.35 -13.60 -14.53
N GLY A 91 0.70 -14.76 -14.56
CA GLY A 91 0.88 -15.80 -15.58
C GLY A 91 2.15 -16.64 -15.40
N GLN A 92 2.99 -16.36 -14.39
CA GLN A 92 4.18 -17.15 -14.05
C GLN A 92 3.99 -18.00 -12.80
N LEU A 93 3.22 -17.50 -11.82
CA LEU A 93 2.87 -18.23 -10.61
C LEU A 93 1.50 -18.90 -10.76
N ASN A 94 1.38 -20.12 -10.22
CA ASN A 94 0.12 -20.88 -10.21
C ASN A 94 -0.98 -20.07 -9.51
N GLY A 95 -2.06 -19.77 -10.23
CA GLY A 95 -3.23 -19.06 -9.70
C GLY A 95 -3.08 -17.53 -9.63
N LEU A 96 -1.98 -16.96 -10.13
CA LEU A 96 -1.82 -15.51 -10.26
C LEU A 96 -2.04 -15.09 -11.72
N ASP A 97 -3.30 -14.92 -12.13
CA ASP A 97 -3.61 -14.71 -13.56
C ASP A 97 -3.51 -13.25 -14.01
N ARG A 98 -3.91 -12.30 -13.16
CA ARG A 98 -3.97 -10.87 -13.51
C ARG A 98 -3.76 -9.98 -12.30
N MET A 99 -3.09 -8.85 -12.53
CA MET A 99 -2.88 -7.80 -11.52
C MET A 99 -3.51 -6.47 -11.95
N PRO A 100 -4.03 -5.67 -10.99
CA PRO A 100 -4.46 -4.31 -11.27
C PRO A 100 -3.30 -3.50 -11.85
N LYS A 101 -3.58 -2.75 -12.92
CA LYS A 101 -2.60 -1.83 -13.50
C LYS A 101 -2.82 -0.43 -12.92
N PRO A 102 -1.74 0.31 -12.57
CA PRO A 102 -1.88 1.71 -12.20
C PRO A 102 -2.47 2.52 -13.36
N LYS A 103 -3.11 3.65 -13.03
CA LYS A 103 -3.67 4.55 -14.03
C LYS A 103 -2.54 5.02 -14.96
N ALA A 104 -2.81 5.04 -16.26
CA ALA A 104 -1.83 5.49 -17.24
C ALA A 104 -1.31 6.88 -16.91
N LYS A 105 0.01 7.07 -16.97
CA LYS A 105 0.71 8.34 -16.67
C LYS A 105 0.62 8.83 -15.22
N ALA A 106 0.01 8.07 -14.31
CA ALA A 106 0.05 8.40 -12.89
C ALA A 106 1.49 8.27 -12.37
N LYS A 107 1.97 9.30 -11.68
CA LYS A 107 3.24 9.26 -10.97
C LYS A 107 2.97 8.74 -9.56
N HIS A 108 3.67 7.69 -9.17
CA HIS A 108 3.54 7.09 -7.85
C HIS A 108 4.78 7.35 -7.02
N HIS A 109 4.59 7.51 -5.71
CA HIS A 109 5.67 7.44 -4.73
C HIS A 109 5.84 5.98 -4.32
N TRP A 110 6.85 5.29 -4.87
CA TRP A 110 7.03 3.85 -4.68
C TRP A 110 7.24 3.42 -3.23
N PRO A 111 7.93 4.19 -2.36
CA PRO A 111 8.00 3.90 -0.93
C PRO A 111 6.62 3.87 -0.27
N ALA A 112 5.72 4.80 -0.63
CA ALA A 112 4.35 4.81 -0.11
C ALA A 112 3.51 3.63 -0.66
N VAL A 113 3.71 3.26 -1.93
CA VAL A 113 3.06 2.08 -2.52
C VAL A 113 3.50 0.81 -1.80
N ALA A 114 4.81 0.63 -1.57
CA ALA A 114 5.36 -0.49 -0.83
C ALA A 114 4.82 -0.56 0.60
N ASN A 115 4.79 0.59 1.30
CA ASN A 115 4.26 0.72 2.65
C ASN A 115 2.80 0.25 2.73
N ALA A 116 1.94 0.82 1.88
CA ALA A 116 0.52 0.48 1.84
C ALA A 116 0.28 -0.98 1.43
N ALA A 117 1.05 -1.51 0.48
CA ALA A 117 0.92 -2.90 0.01
C ALA A 117 1.23 -3.90 1.14
N LEU A 118 2.32 -3.70 1.87
CA LEU A 118 2.71 -4.59 2.97
C LEU A 118 1.74 -4.49 4.15
N ALA A 119 1.37 -3.27 4.57
CA ALA A 119 0.40 -3.07 5.65
C ALA A 119 -0.96 -3.74 5.33
N ARG A 120 -1.48 -3.53 4.11
CA ARG A 120 -2.72 -4.14 3.63
C ARG A 120 -2.63 -5.67 3.60
N THR A 121 -1.53 -6.20 3.08
CA THR A 121 -1.34 -7.65 2.90
C THR A 121 -1.24 -8.36 4.25
N ILE A 122 -0.44 -7.82 5.18
CA ILE A 122 -0.29 -8.41 6.51
C ILE A 122 -1.64 -8.42 7.23
N ARG A 123 -2.35 -7.28 7.31
CA ARG A 123 -3.69 -7.26 7.92
C ARG A 123 -4.68 -8.20 7.24
N GLY A 124 -4.55 -8.42 5.93
CA GLY A 124 -5.43 -9.31 5.17
C GLY A 124 -5.15 -10.80 5.36
N ILE A 125 -3.90 -11.18 5.66
CA ILE A 125 -3.51 -12.58 5.88
C ILE A 125 -3.91 -13.07 7.27
N PHE A 126 -3.80 -12.21 8.29
CA PHE A 126 -4.08 -12.61 9.66
C PHE A 126 -5.56 -12.34 10.01
N PRO A 127 -6.37 -13.38 10.24
CA PRO A 127 -7.80 -13.21 10.53
C PRO A 127 -8.07 -12.55 11.89
N SER A 128 -7.16 -12.73 12.84
CA SER A 128 -7.16 -12.05 14.13
C SER A 128 -5.72 -11.94 14.61
N LEU A 129 -5.23 -10.70 14.71
CA LEU A 129 -3.93 -10.39 15.30
C LEU A 129 -4.11 -10.10 16.79
N LYS A 130 -3.06 -10.35 17.56
CA LYS A 130 -2.95 -9.77 18.90
C LYS A 130 -3.01 -8.23 18.81
N PRO A 131 -3.67 -7.54 19.74
CA PRO A 131 -3.83 -6.09 19.68
C PRO A 131 -2.51 -5.33 19.55
N GLU A 132 -1.45 -5.79 20.21
CA GLU A 132 -0.11 -5.20 20.14
C GLU A 132 0.53 -5.32 18.75
N ASN A 133 0.29 -6.42 18.04
CA ASN A 133 0.80 -6.63 16.68
C ASN A 133 0.05 -5.74 15.68
N LEU A 134 -1.28 -5.63 15.83
CA LEU A 134 -2.08 -4.72 15.01
C LEU A 134 -1.64 -3.26 15.22
N ALA A 135 -1.51 -2.83 16.48
CA ALA A 135 -1.01 -1.49 16.79
C ALA A 135 0.40 -1.24 16.25
N GLY A 136 1.28 -2.24 16.30
CA GLY A 136 2.63 -2.15 15.73
C GLY A 136 2.66 -2.05 14.20
N ILE A 137 1.72 -2.70 13.51
CA ILE A 137 1.53 -2.57 12.06
C ILE A 137 1.00 -1.16 11.72
N ASP A 138 0.00 -0.69 12.46
CA ASP A 138 -0.61 0.64 12.25
C ASP A 138 0.41 1.77 12.48
N ALA A 139 1.20 1.65 13.56
CA ALA A 139 2.27 2.59 13.85
C ALA A 139 3.33 2.62 12.75
N LEU A 140 3.79 1.46 12.27
CA LEU A 140 4.79 1.41 11.20
C LEU A 140 4.27 2.01 9.88
N GLU A 141 3.03 1.72 9.52
CA GLU A 141 2.42 2.31 8.33
C GLU A 141 2.34 3.83 8.44
N HIS A 142 1.92 4.34 9.60
CA HIS A 142 1.84 5.78 9.87
C HIS A 142 3.23 6.45 9.85
N ASP A 143 4.24 5.81 10.45
CA ASP A 143 5.62 6.34 10.50
C ASP A 143 6.25 6.49 9.12
N PHE A 144 5.93 5.59 8.19
CA PHE A 144 6.35 5.73 6.79
C PHE A 144 5.49 6.73 6.01
N ALA A 145 4.22 6.89 6.35
CA ALA A 145 3.34 7.87 5.72
C ALA A 145 3.68 9.32 6.11
N ALA A 146 4.28 9.52 7.29
CA ALA A 146 4.67 10.84 7.80
C ALA A 146 6.00 11.39 7.24
N ARG A 147 6.75 10.60 6.46
CA ARG A 147 8.06 10.96 5.88
C ARG A 147 7.91 11.55 4.48
#